data_AF-A0A7W7GDP3-F1
#
_entry.id   AF-A0A7W7GDP3-F1
#
_cell.length_a   1.000
_cell.length_b   1.000
_cell.length_c   1.000
_cell.angle_alpha   90.00
_cell.angle_beta   90.00
_cell.angle_gamma   90.00
#
_symmetry.space_group_name_H-M   'P 1'
#
loop_
_entity.id
_entity.type
_entity.pdbx_description
1 polymer ?
#
loop_
_entity_poly.entity_id
_entity_poly.type
_entity_poly.pdbx_seq_one_letter_code
_entity_poly.pdbx_strand_id
1 'polypeptide(L)'
;MTTVLAPVAGRVVGLAAVPDPVFSHGLVGLGTAIDPARVPGVAVAPIDGTVAKLHAHAYVIVGGDGRGVLVHLGIDTVELRGEGFRVLATEGRRVRAGTPIVAWNPALVEAGGRSPMCPVIALDAQPDAVALVTTGNVRAGERLFAWD
;
A
#
# COMPACT_ATOMS: atom_id res chain seq x y z
N MET A 1 13.67 13.60 -2.61
CA MET A 1 13.86 12.19 -2.25
C MET A 1 13.04 11.81 -1.02
N THR A 2 11.96 11.08 -1.26
CA THR A 2 11.04 10.51 -0.27
C THR A 2 11.28 9.01 -0.22
N THR A 3 11.61 8.48 0.96
CA THR A 3 11.72 7.03 1.16
C THR A 3 10.34 6.46 1.48
N VAL A 4 9.87 5.52 0.66
CA VAL A 4 8.60 4.84 0.88
C VAL A 4 8.85 3.51 1.56
N LEU A 5 8.19 3.30 2.69
CA LEU A 5 8.28 2.07 3.48
C LEU A 5 7.21 1.07 3.07
N ALA A 6 7.50 -0.21 3.26
CA ALA A 6 6.54 -1.28 3.05
C ALA A 6 5.38 -1.14 4.06
N PRO A 7 4.13 -0.98 3.59
CA PRO A 7 2.99 -0.85 4.49
C PRO A 7 2.62 -2.19 5.14
N VAL A 8 2.99 -3.32 4.53
CA VAL A 8 2.71 -4.68 5.00
C VAL A 8 3.95 -5.55 4.84
N ALA A 9 4.02 -6.65 5.60
CA ALA A 9 5.05 -7.66 5.40
C ALA A 9 4.65 -8.65 4.29
N GLY A 10 5.62 -9.12 3.52
CA GLY A 10 5.37 -10.05 2.42
C GLY A 10 6.50 -10.11 1.41
N ARG A 11 6.22 -10.65 0.22
CA ARG A 11 7.15 -10.69 -0.90
C ARG A 11 6.87 -9.54 -1.85
N VAL A 12 7.90 -8.76 -2.19
CA VAL A 12 7.82 -7.74 -3.24
C VAL A 12 7.75 -8.43 -4.60
N VAL A 13 6.70 -8.15 -5.37
CA VAL A 13 6.39 -8.84 -6.65
C VAL A 13 6.31 -7.92 -7.86
N GLY A 14 6.32 -6.60 -7.66
CA GLY A 14 6.17 -5.62 -8.74
C GLY A 14 4.73 -5.48 -9.24
N LEU A 15 4.44 -4.39 -9.96
CA LEU A 15 3.09 -4.11 -10.45
C LEU A 15 2.62 -5.09 -11.52
N ALA A 16 3.53 -5.57 -12.39
CA ALA A 16 3.18 -6.51 -13.47
C ALA A 16 2.60 -7.84 -12.96
N ALA A 17 2.83 -8.21 -11.69
CA ALA A 17 2.25 -9.41 -11.07
C ALA A 17 0.82 -9.20 -10.56
N VAL A 18 0.35 -7.95 -10.45
CA VAL A 18 -0.98 -7.62 -9.91
C VAL A 18 -2.06 -8.04 -10.90
N PRO A 19 -3.09 -8.80 -10.50
CA PRO A 19 -4.16 -9.28 -11.39
C PRO A 19 -5.21 -8.19 -11.66
N ASP A 20 -4.76 -6.98 -11.98
CA ASP A 20 -5.61 -5.83 -12.29
C ASP A 20 -4.86 -4.93 -13.30
N PRO A 21 -5.38 -4.74 -14.53
CA PRO A 21 -4.75 -3.91 -15.55
C PRO A 21 -4.52 -2.45 -15.14
N VAL A 22 -5.35 -1.89 -14.25
CA VAL A 22 -5.21 -0.52 -13.76
C VAL A 22 -3.91 -0.37 -12.96
N PHE A 23 -3.56 -1.37 -12.17
CA PHE A 23 -2.29 -1.41 -11.45
C PHE A 23 -1.13 -1.97 -12.28
N SER A 24 -1.35 -3.08 -12.99
CA SER A 24 -0.27 -3.81 -13.66
C SER A 24 0.31 -3.10 -14.88
N HIS A 25 -0.49 -2.24 -15.53
CA HIS A 25 -0.02 -1.32 -16.57
C HIS A 25 0.44 0.04 -16.01
N GLY A 26 0.44 0.24 -14.69
CA GLY A 26 0.90 1.47 -14.06
C GLY A 26 0.00 2.69 -14.30
N LEU A 27 -1.29 2.49 -14.61
CA LEU A 27 -2.21 3.60 -14.94
C LEU A 27 -2.50 4.51 -13.75
N VAL A 28 -2.39 3.99 -12.52
CA VAL A 28 -2.54 4.78 -11.28
C VAL A 28 -1.29 5.59 -10.94
N GLY A 29 -0.12 5.15 -11.44
CA GLY A 29 1.18 5.70 -11.10
C GLY A 29 2.27 4.64 -10.98
N LEU A 30 3.48 5.09 -10.64
CA LEU A 30 4.65 4.23 -10.49
C LEU A 30 4.73 3.63 -9.09
N GLY A 31 5.34 2.46 -8.96
CA GLY A 31 5.51 1.81 -7.66
C GLY A 31 5.79 0.32 -7.77
N THR A 32 5.31 -0.43 -6.77
CA THR A 32 5.44 -1.89 -6.72
C THR A 32 4.21 -2.49 -6.03
N ALA A 33 4.18 -3.82 -5.93
CA ALA A 33 3.19 -4.53 -5.12
C ALA A 33 3.87 -5.53 -4.19
N ILE A 34 3.19 -5.81 -3.08
CA ILE A 34 3.59 -6.81 -2.10
C ILE A 34 2.53 -7.92 -2.10
N ASP A 35 2.97 -9.18 -2.22
CA ASP A 35 2.16 -10.36 -1.91
C ASP A 35 2.31 -10.67 -0.41
N PRO A 36 1.30 -10.36 0.42
CA PRO A 36 1.43 -10.47 1.86
C PRO A 36 1.31 -11.91 2.35
N ALA A 37 1.90 -12.18 3.50
CA ALA A 37 1.65 -13.44 4.20
C ALA A 37 0.15 -13.59 4.52
N ARG A 38 -0.40 -14.79 4.38
CA ARG A 38 -1.81 -15.12 4.66
C ARG A 38 -2.10 -15.24 6.16
N VAL A 39 -1.74 -14.20 6.91
CA VAL A 39 -1.94 -14.08 8.36
C VAL A 39 -2.47 -12.68 8.70
N PRO A 40 -3.27 -12.52 9.78
CA PRO A 40 -3.70 -11.20 10.22
C PRO A 40 -2.54 -10.25 10.44
N GLY A 41 -2.70 -9.00 10.04
CA GLY A 41 -1.66 -7.99 10.13
C GLY A 41 -2.20 -6.57 10.18
N VAL A 42 -1.27 -5.62 10.30
CA VAL A 42 -1.57 -4.19 10.31
C VAL A 42 -0.83 -3.52 9.17
N ALA A 43 -1.57 -2.88 8.28
CA ALA A 43 -1.06 -1.99 7.27
C ALA A 43 -0.69 -0.64 7.91
N VAL A 44 0.54 -0.18 7.66
CA VAL A 44 1.10 1.02 8.27
C VAL A 44 1.31 2.14 7.26
N ALA A 45 1.41 3.38 7.73
CA ALA A 45 1.73 4.53 6.89
C ALA A 45 3.08 4.32 6.20
N PRO A 46 3.16 4.40 4.86
CA PRO A 46 4.40 4.17 4.13
C PRO A 46 5.35 5.38 4.17
N ILE A 47 4.84 6.56 4.49
CA ILE A 47 5.60 7.82 4.62
C ILE A 47 5.08 8.64 5.81
N ASP A 48 5.87 9.62 6.23
CA ASP A 48 5.39 10.72 7.09
C ASP A 48 4.40 11.59 6.32
N GLY A 49 3.32 12.05 6.95
CA GLY A 49 2.38 12.92 6.26
C GLY A 49 1.01 13.02 6.92
N THR A 50 0.02 13.35 6.11
CA THR A 50 -1.40 13.42 6.48
C THR A 50 -2.17 12.33 5.75
N VAL A 51 -3.08 11.64 6.45
CA VAL A 51 -4.03 10.71 5.84
C VAL A 51 -5.03 11.51 5.00
N ALA A 52 -4.77 11.64 3.69
CA ALA A 52 -5.59 12.44 2.79
C ALA A 52 -6.88 11.72 2.38
N LYS A 53 -6.83 10.39 2.30
CA LYS A 53 -7.98 9.53 2.03
C LYS A 53 -7.88 8.23 2.81
N LEU A 54 -9.00 7.73 3.32
CA LEU A 54 -9.07 6.49 4.09
C LEU A 54 -10.36 5.74 3.82
N HIS A 55 -10.20 4.56 3.24
CA HIS A 55 -11.20 3.50 3.16
C HIS A 55 -10.68 2.26 3.91
N ALA A 56 -11.59 1.33 4.21
CA ALA A 56 -11.22 0.10 4.91
C ALA A 56 -10.12 -0.71 4.18
N HIS A 57 -10.10 -0.66 2.85
CA HIS A 57 -9.17 -1.42 2.01
C HIS A 57 -8.11 -0.55 1.31
N ALA A 58 -8.13 0.78 1.45
CA ALA A 58 -7.18 1.65 0.74
C ALA A 58 -6.99 2.98 1.46
N TYR A 59 -5.80 3.56 1.38
CA TYR A 59 -5.52 4.86 1.95
C TYR A 59 -4.43 5.61 1.19
N VAL A 60 -4.49 6.94 1.25
CA VAL A 60 -3.47 7.83 0.68
C VAL A 60 -2.84 8.65 1.79
N ILE A 61 -1.51 8.60 1.89
CA ILE A 61 -0.75 9.51 2.75
C ILE A 61 -0.08 10.56 1.88
N VAL A 62 -0.28 11.83 2.20
CA VAL A 62 0.37 12.96 1.52
C VAL A 62 1.45 13.54 2.42
N GLY A 63 2.68 13.54 1.91
CA GLY A 63 3.85 14.09 2.57
C GLY A 63 3.82 15.62 2.66
N GLY A 64 4.72 16.19 3.47
CA GLY A 64 4.83 17.65 3.62
C GLY A 64 5.27 18.39 2.35
N ASP A 65 5.84 17.66 1.40
CA ASP A 65 6.24 18.10 0.07
C ASP A 65 5.13 17.95 -0.99
N GLY A 66 3.91 17.54 -0.57
CA GLY A 66 2.75 17.36 -1.45
C GLY A 66 2.70 16.01 -2.16
N ARG A 67 3.70 15.14 -1.99
CA ARG A 67 3.75 13.83 -2.63
C ARG A 67 2.79 12.84 -1.99
N GLY A 68 1.93 12.21 -2.79
CA GLY A 68 0.95 11.23 -2.34
C GLY A 68 1.43 9.79 -2.55
N VAL A 69 1.29 8.94 -1.52
CA VAL A 69 1.48 7.49 -1.65
C VAL A 69 0.15 6.79 -1.38
N LEU A 70 -0.33 6.03 -2.36
CA LEU A 70 -1.47 5.14 -2.24
C LEU A 70 -1.01 3.76 -1.77
N VAL A 71 -1.73 3.22 -0.79
CA VAL A 71 -1.69 1.81 -0.41
C VAL A 71 -3.06 1.21 -0.66
N HIS A 72 -3.13 0.14 -1.45
CA HIS A 72 -4.35 -0.58 -1.75
C HIS A 72 -4.23 -2.02 -1.25
N LEU A 73 -5.10 -2.44 -0.34
CA LEU A 73 -5.07 -3.74 0.35
C LEU A 73 -5.95 -4.74 -0.39
N GLY A 74 -5.33 -5.58 -1.22
CA GLY A 74 -6.02 -6.50 -2.11
C GLY A 74 -6.55 -5.84 -3.38
N ILE A 75 -7.21 -6.61 -4.25
CA ILE A 75 -7.84 -6.16 -5.50
C ILE A 75 -9.34 -6.44 -5.41
N ASP A 76 -10.17 -5.51 -5.90
CA ASP A 76 -11.64 -5.55 -5.79
C ASP A 76 -12.18 -5.72 -4.36
N THR A 77 -11.37 -5.34 -3.37
CA THR A 77 -11.68 -5.49 -1.93
C THR A 77 -12.69 -4.48 -1.41
N VAL A 78 -13.01 -3.46 -2.22
CA VAL A 78 -14.19 -2.61 -1.98
C VAL A 78 -15.48 -3.42 -1.92
N GLU A 79 -15.58 -4.50 -2.70
CA GLU A 79 -16.77 -5.36 -2.78
C GLU A 79 -16.97 -6.20 -1.51
N LEU A 80 -15.95 -6.34 -0.67
CA LEU A 80 -16.04 -6.99 0.64
C LEU A 80 -16.73 -6.11 1.68
N ARG A 81 -17.06 -4.85 1.35
CA ARG A 81 -17.83 -3.91 2.21
C ARG A 81 -17.25 -3.76 3.64
N GLY A 82 -15.94 -3.92 3.77
CA GLY A 82 -15.21 -3.83 5.04
C GLY A 82 -15.02 -5.15 5.80
N GLU A 83 -15.57 -6.26 5.32
CA GLU A 83 -15.31 -7.58 5.91
C GLU A 83 -13.83 -7.93 5.84
N GLY A 84 -13.25 -8.35 6.98
CA GLY A 84 -11.82 -8.64 7.09
C GLY A 84 -10.93 -7.41 7.29
N PHE A 85 -11.50 -6.21 7.42
CA PHE A 85 -10.77 -4.96 7.65
C PHE A 85 -11.26 -4.25 8.92
N ARG A 86 -10.35 -3.53 9.59
CA ARG A 86 -10.65 -2.63 10.70
C ARG A 86 -9.79 -1.38 10.60
N VAL A 87 -10.43 -0.24 10.38
CA VAL A 87 -9.76 1.06 10.31
C VAL A 87 -9.26 1.48 11.69
N LEU A 88 -8.01 1.94 11.77
CA LEU A 88 -7.33 2.35 13.01
C LEU A 88 -6.98 3.84 13.05
N ALA A 89 -6.98 4.51 11.91
CA ALA A 89 -6.72 5.93 11.76
C ALA A 89 -7.99 6.69 11.32
N THR A 90 -7.87 8.01 11.12
CA THR A 90 -8.93 8.87 10.63
C THR A 90 -8.39 9.74 9.50
N GLU A 91 -9.22 10.09 8.51
CA GLU A 91 -8.87 11.09 7.50
C GLU A 91 -8.49 12.42 8.17
N GLY A 92 -7.56 13.17 7.56
CA GLY A 92 -7.02 14.43 8.07
C GLY A 92 -5.99 14.29 9.21
N ARG A 93 -5.79 13.08 9.76
CA ARG A 93 -4.80 12.85 10.82
C ARG A 93 -3.37 12.92 10.28
N ARG A 94 -2.48 13.59 11.02
CA ARG A 94 -1.03 13.53 10.79
C ARG A 94 -0.44 12.24 11.36
N VAL A 95 0.41 11.57 10.59
CA VAL A 95 1.03 10.28 10.92
C VAL A 95 2.52 10.30 10.61
N ARG A 96 3.27 9.44 11.30
CA ARG A 96 4.64 9.07 10.97
C ARG A 96 4.64 7.80 10.13
N ALA A 97 5.64 7.60 9.30
CA ALA A 97 5.88 6.32 8.65
C ALA A 97 5.92 5.20 9.71
N GLY A 98 5.26 4.08 9.44
CA GLY A 98 5.07 2.99 10.41
C GLY A 98 3.85 3.15 11.35
N THR A 99 3.14 4.28 11.33
CA THR A 99 1.90 4.42 12.12
C THR A 99 0.84 3.42 11.63
N PRO A 100 0.18 2.66 12.52
CA PRO A 100 -0.95 1.79 12.16
C PRO A 100 -2.11 2.55 11.47
N ILE A 101 -2.57 2.07 10.30
CA ILE A 101 -3.66 2.70 9.54
C ILE A 101 -4.88 1.77 9.43
N VAL A 102 -4.67 0.51 9.03
CA VAL A 102 -5.73 -0.50 8.88
C VAL A 102 -5.23 -1.84 9.39
N ALA A 103 -5.98 -2.50 10.26
CA ALA A 103 -5.81 -3.94 10.52
C ALA A 103 -6.60 -4.73 9.49
N TRP A 104 -6.03 -5.80 8.96
CA TRP A 104 -6.67 -6.63 7.94
C TRP A 104 -6.20 -8.09 7.99
N ASN A 105 -6.93 -8.96 7.32
CA ASN A 105 -6.53 -10.37 7.16
C ASN A 105 -6.51 -10.76 5.68
N PRO A 106 -5.31 -10.85 5.06
CA PRO A 106 -5.13 -11.32 3.69
C PRO A 106 -5.76 -12.70 3.41
N ALA A 107 -5.83 -13.59 4.40
CA ALA A 107 -6.48 -14.89 4.24
C ALA A 107 -8.01 -14.77 4.12
N LEU A 108 -8.63 -13.82 4.81
CA LEU A 108 -10.07 -13.55 4.66
C LEU A 108 -10.37 -12.88 3.32
N VAL A 109 -9.49 -12.00 2.86
CA VAL A 109 -9.59 -11.38 1.52
C VAL A 109 -9.59 -12.49 0.45
N GLU A 110 -8.64 -13.42 0.54
CA GLU A 110 -8.54 -14.55 -0.40
C GLU A 110 -9.74 -15.52 -0.28
N ALA A 111 -10.18 -15.83 0.94
CA ALA A 111 -11.38 -16.64 1.16
C ALA A 111 -12.66 -15.97 0.62
N GLY A 112 -12.68 -14.63 0.57
CA GLY A 112 -13.73 -13.83 -0.08
C GLY A 112 -13.64 -13.79 -1.61
N GLY A 113 -12.72 -14.55 -2.23
CA GLY A 113 -12.55 -14.64 -3.68
C GLY A 113 -11.82 -13.45 -4.30
N ARG A 114 -11.02 -12.71 -3.51
CA ARG A 114 -10.28 -11.53 -3.95
C ARG A 114 -8.79 -11.75 -3.85
N SER A 115 -8.00 -11.13 -4.73
CA SER A 115 -6.55 -11.16 -4.60
C SER A 115 -6.13 -10.31 -3.39
N PRO A 116 -5.29 -10.81 -2.48
CA PRO A 116 -4.76 -10.01 -1.38
C PRO A 116 -3.50 -9.23 -1.76
N MET A 117 -3.07 -9.24 -3.03
CA MET A 117 -1.92 -8.44 -3.46
C MET A 117 -2.12 -6.96 -3.10
N CYS A 118 -1.07 -6.34 -2.60
CA CYS A 118 -1.10 -4.98 -2.07
C CYS A 118 -0.27 -4.04 -2.94
N PRO A 119 -0.88 -3.32 -3.90
CA PRO A 119 -0.22 -2.22 -4.60
C PRO A 119 0.21 -1.09 -3.65
N VAL A 120 1.41 -0.56 -3.88
CA VAL A 120 1.99 0.60 -3.21
C VAL A 120 2.50 1.57 -4.27
N ILE A 121 1.81 2.69 -4.43
CA ILE A 121 1.94 3.58 -5.60
C ILE A 121 2.38 4.97 -5.16
N ALA A 122 3.42 5.50 -5.79
CA ALA A 122 3.75 6.92 -5.78
C ALA A 122 2.86 7.65 -6.79
N LEU A 123 1.88 8.41 -6.28
CA LEU A 123 0.91 9.13 -7.10
C LEU A 123 1.61 10.26 -7.86
N ASP A 124 1.31 10.39 -9.15
CA ASP A 124 1.84 11.45 -10.03
C ASP A 124 3.38 11.48 -10.15
N ALA A 125 4.06 10.38 -9.80
CA ALA A 125 5.50 10.26 -10.00
C ALA A 125 5.85 10.37 -11.50
N GLN A 126 6.84 11.21 -11.81
CA GLN A 126 7.38 11.31 -13.16
C GLN A 126 8.07 9.99 -13.56
N PRO A 127 8.16 9.68 -14.87
CA PRO A 127 9.01 8.59 -15.35
C PRO A 127 10.40 8.64 -14.71
N ASP A 128 10.94 7.46 -14.38
CA ASP A 128 12.26 7.27 -13.75
C ASP A 128 12.46 7.87 -12.34
N ALA A 129 11.43 8.50 -11.75
CA ALA A 129 11.53 9.07 -10.40
C ALA A 129 11.40 8.01 -9.28
N VAL A 130 11.06 6.76 -9.59
CA VAL A 130 10.87 5.68 -8.61
C VAL A 130 11.93 4.59 -8.81
N ALA A 131 12.75 4.38 -7.78
CA ALA A 131 13.77 3.34 -7.77
C ALA A 131 13.46 2.29 -6.69
N LEU A 132 13.30 1.03 -7.10
CA LEU A 132 13.08 -0.06 -6.14
C LEU A 132 14.32 -0.25 -5.27
N VAL A 133 14.13 -0.25 -3.95
CA VAL A 133 15.21 -0.37 -2.96
C VAL A 133 15.33 -1.79 -2.44
N THR A 134 14.21 -2.50 -2.30
CA THR A 134 14.17 -3.86 -1.75
C THR A 134 13.49 -4.83 -2.71
N THR A 135 14.08 -6.02 -2.85
CA THR A 135 13.52 -7.17 -3.57
C THR A 135 13.38 -8.36 -2.63
N GLY A 136 12.50 -9.31 -2.96
CA GLY A 136 12.26 -10.48 -2.11
C GLY A 136 11.35 -10.17 -0.92
N ASN A 137 11.69 -10.69 0.26
CA ASN A 137 10.84 -10.55 1.45
C ASN A 137 11.12 -9.24 2.19
N VAL A 138 10.05 -8.57 2.65
CA VAL A 138 10.10 -7.31 3.39
C VAL A 138 9.22 -7.38 4.63
N ARG A 139 9.62 -6.69 5.71
CA ARG A 139 8.75 -6.44 6.87
C ARG A 139 8.06 -5.09 6.76
N ALA A 140 6.91 -4.95 7.41
CA ALA A 140 6.24 -3.66 7.52
C ALA A 140 7.19 -2.62 8.16
N GLY A 141 7.29 -1.44 7.55
CA GLY A 141 8.19 -0.37 7.96
C GLY A 141 9.62 -0.46 7.40
N GLU A 142 9.99 -1.52 6.67
CA GLU A 142 11.27 -1.54 5.95
C GLU A 142 11.19 -0.73 4.65
N ARG A 143 12.34 -0.29 4.12
CA ARG A 143 12.38 0.48 2.87
C ARG A 143 11.87 -0.38 1.72
N LEU A 144 10.97 0.17 0.91
CA LEU A 144 10.41 -0.51 -0.26
C LEU A 144 11.00 0.08 -1.54
N PHE A 145 10.85 1.39 -1.74
CA PHE A 145 11.42 2.13 -2.86
C PHE A 145 11.74 3.57 -2.47
N ALA A 146 12.61 4.20 -3.26
CA ALA A 146 12.89 5.61 -3.20
C ALA A 146 12.10 6.34 -4.28
N TRP A 147 11.64 7.55 -3.97
CA TRP A 147 10.97 8.44 -4.90
C TRP A 147 11.68 9.80 -4.92
N ASP A 148 12.32 10.16 -6.03
CA ASP A 148 13.10 11.39 -6.17
C ASP A 148 12.31 12.64 -6.48
#